data_AF-A0A7S1U6B3-F1
#
_entry.id   AF-A0A7S1U6B3-F1
#
_cell.length_a   1.000
_cell.length_b   1.000
_cell.length_c   1.000
_cell.angle_alpha   90.00
_cell.angle_beta   90.00
_cell.angle_gamma   90.00
#
_symmetry.space_group_name_H-M   'P 1'
#
loop_
_entity.id
_entity.type
_entity.pdbx_description
1 polymer ?
#
loop_
_entity_poly.entity_id
_entity_poly.type
_entity_poly.pdbx_seq_one_letter_code
_entity_poly.pdbx_strand_id
1 'polypeptide(L)'
;MIAMTRRQLALGMLLLGTSATALQLPGLGSLGAAPAKGPLAGVRVSRVGGGEVDLGAELGQGATKKLLVLGTYAADFNAIEYGQKVSHYLPELEAKGVDRVLLVLNAEPEACKAFAEYLDLPAKVELLSDPEGTAGRAFGVSRGWLPDNEDVSPYLKLFGMLWGLGAGGTLPSVIAGYVGNPWGESAWIESALAQGQRRGRWPDNALDLDGDGAVARNAFDELPVVGGWGRRPLELATLRLQNMLGLSLGEWEALRPSDARLSTLTQLGGCVAVDENGETAYEWRDTGICGVAKFEDILEAL
;
A
#
# COMPACT_ATOMS: atom_id res chain seq x y z
N MET A 1 6.23 -58.20 -2.84
CA MET A 1 7.53 -57.68 -3.30
C MET A 1 7.45 -57.45 -4.81
N ILE A 2 6.88 -56.32 -5.21
CA ILE A 2 6.84 -55.83 -6.59
C ILE A 2 7.17 -54.35 -6.49
N ALA A 3 8.34 -53.97 -7.01
CA ALA A 3 8.84 -52.60 -7.00
C ALA A 3 8.09 -51.78 -8.06
N MET A 4 7.38 -50.74 -7.64
CA MET A 4 6.80 -49.74 -8.53
C MET A 4 7.72 -48.51 -8.60
N THR A 5 8.24 -48.25 -9.80
CA THR A 5 9.11 -47.13 -10.14
C THR A 5 8.36 -45.79 -10.25
N ARG A 6 9.01 -44.70 -9.83
CA ARG A 6 8.56 -43.28 -9.75
C ARG A 6 7.96 -42.64 -11.02
N ARG A 7 7.76 -43.36 -12.12
CA ARG A 7 7.20 -42.82 -13.38
C ARG A 7 5.71 -43.06 -13.60
N GLN A 8 5.03 -43.81 -12.72
CA GLN A 8 3.59 -44.08 -12.87
C GLN A 8 2.65 -43.18 -12.04
N LEU A 9 3.18 -42.27 -11.22
CA LEU A 9 2.37 -41.26 -10.52
C LEU A 9 2.11 -39.98 -11.34
N ALA A 10 2.73 -39.82 -12.52
CA ALA A 10 2.66 -38.58 -13.29
C ALA A 10 1.63 -38.60 -14.46
N LEU A 11 0.82 -39.65 -14.59
CA LEU A 11 -0.10 -39.80 -15.74
C LEU A 11 -1.58 -39.90 -15.36
N GLY A 12 -1.94 -39.59 -14.11
CA GLY A 12 -3.31 -39.69 -13.58
C GLY A 12 -3.98 -38.35 -13.25
N MET A 13 -3.41 -37.21 -13.67
CA MET A 13 -3.93 -35.88 -13.32
C MET A 13 -3.95 -34.92 -14.51
N LEU A 14 -4.25 -35.46 -15.69
CA LEU A 14 -4.35 -34.70 -16.93
C LEU A 14 -5.67 -35.06 -17.61
N LEU A 15 -6.79 -34.59 -17.05
CA LEU A 15 -8.12 -34.52 -17.68
C LEU A 15 -9.09 -33.85 -16.71
N LEU A 16 -9.06 -32.51 -16.65
CA LEU A 16 -10.15 -31.61 -16.27
C LEU A 16 -9.67 -30.17 -16.48
N GLY A 17 -9.36 -29.85 -17.74
CA GLY A 17 -9.11 -28.50 -18.22
C GLY A 17 -10.19 -28.12 -19.21
N THR A 18 -11.37 -27.70 -18.73
CA THR A 18 -12.33 -26.97 -19.56
C THR A 18 -11.87 -25.53 -19.65
N SER A 19 -11.07 -25.22 -20.67
CA SER A 19 -10.80 -23.85 -21.08
C SER A 19 -12.10 -23.22 -21.58
N ALA A 20 -12.64 -22.27 -20.81
CA ALA A 20 -13.54 -21.27 -21.35
C ALA A 20 -12.69 -20.29 -22.17
N THR A 21 -12.56 -20.58 -23.47
CA THR A 21 -11.97 -19.64 -24.43
C THR A 21 -12.92 -18.46 -24.55
N ALA A 22 -12.64 -17.37 -23.83
CA ALA A 22 -13.28 -16.10 -24.06
C ALA A 22 -12.94 -15.65 -25.49
N LEU A 23 -13.95 -15.62 -26.35
CA LEU A 23 -13.87 -15.10 -27.70
C LEU A 23 -13.50 -13.60 -27.60
N GLN A 24 -12.23 -13.25 -27.77
CA GLN A 24 -11.80 -11.86 -27.91
C GLN A 24 -12.32 -11.34 -29.25
N LEU A 25 -13.41 -10.58 -29.20
CA LEU A 25 -13.86 -9.74 -30.30
C LEU A 25 -12.82 -8.63 -30.53
N PRO A 26 -12.21 -8.52 -31.72
CA PRO A 26 -11.32 -7.41 -32.01
C PRO A 26 -12.16 -6.15 -32.24
N GLY A 27 -12.02 -5.13 -31.40
CA GLY A 27 -12.64 -3.83 -31.69
C GLY A 27 -13.18 -2.99 -30.52
N LEU A 28 -12.91 -3.33 -29.27
CA LEU A 28 -13.10 -2.40 -28.16
C LEU A 28 -11.72 -2.03 -27.64
N GLY A 29 -11.16 -0.94 -28.19
CA GLY A 29 -9.99 -0.31 -27.61
C GLY A 29 -10.25 -0.04 -26.14
N SER A 30 -9.24 -0.27 -25.30
CA SER A 30 -9.28 0.27 -23.95
C SER A 30 -9.54 1.76 -24.08
N LEU A 31 -10.62 2.23 -23.45
CA LEU A 31 -10.75 3.64 -23.14
C LEU A 31 -9.57 3.94 -22.23
N GLY A 32 -8.48 4.45 -22.82
CA GLY A 32 -7.29 4.82 -22.08
C GLY A 32 -7.72 5.75 -20.96
N ALA A 33 -7.40 5.36 -19.72
CA ALA A 33 -7.45 6.30 -18.62
C ALA A 33 -6.64 7.54 -19.05
N ALA A 34 -7.23 8.72 -18.93
CA ALA A 34 -6.50 9.95 -19.16
C ALA A 34 -5.25 9.94 -18.25
N PRO A 35 -4.07 10.36 -18.74
CA PRO A 35 -2.85 10.32 -17.93
C PRO A 35 -3.10 11.04 -16.60
N ALA A 36 -2.66 10.43 -15.49
CA ALA A 36 -2.86 10.86 -14.11
C ALA A 36 -2.53 12.34 -13.82
N LYS A 37 -1.66 12.95 -14.64
CA LYS A 37 -1.35 14.38 -14.63
C LYS A 37 -2.58 15.27 -14.88
N GLY A 38 -3.49 14.84 -15.76
CA GLY A 38 -4.67 15.62 -16.13
C GLY A 38 -5.59 15.90 -14.94
N PRO A 39 -6.05 14.86 -14.21
CA PRO A 39 -6.95 15.04 -13.07
C PRO A 39 -6.36 15.81 -11.88
N LEU A 40 -5.02 15.85 -11.73
CA LEU A 40 -4.34 16.53 -10.62
C LEU A 40 -3.92 17.97 -10.94
N ALA A 41 -4.10 18.44 -12.18
CA ALA A 41 -3.78 19.81 -12.57
C ALA A 41 -4.60 20.84 -11.76
N GLY A 42 -3.91 21.77 -11.09
CA GLY A 42 -4.57 22.79 -10.26
C GLY A 42 -4.93 22.31 -8.86
N VAL A 43 -4.73 21.03 -8.54
CA VAL A 43 -4.97 20.50 -7.19
C VAL A 43 -3.82 20.92 -6.29
N ARG A 44 -4.13 21.78 -5.31
CA ARG A 44 -3.17 22.28 -4.34
C ARG A 44 -3.32 21.60 -3.00
N VAL A 45 -2.20 21.17 -2.42
CA VAL A 45 -2.13 20.57 -1.09
C VAL A 45 -1.03 21.24 -0.27
N SER A 46 -1.18 21.20 1.06
CA SER A 46 -0.25 21.86 1.98
C SER A 46 0.98 21.00 2.22
N ARG A 47 2.17 21.59 2.22
CA ARG A 47 3.37 20.93 2.72
C ARG A 47 3.37 20.96 4.25
N VAL A 48 3.77 19.86 4.88
CA VAL A 48 3.88 19.80 6.35
C VAL A 48 4.91 20.81 6.90
N GLY A 49 5.94 21.13 6.12
CA GLY A 49 6.95 22.17 6.42
C GLY A 49 6.52 23.60 6.11
N GLY A 50 5.30 23.81 5.60
CA GLY A 50 4.77 25.11 5.18
C GLY A 50 4.81 25.35 3.67
N GLY A 51 3.85 26.15 3.19
CA GLY A 51 3.63 26.41 1.76
C GLY A 51 2.71 25.38 1.10
N GLU A 52 2.40 25.59 -0.17
CA GLU A 52 1.51 24.74 -0.96
C GLU A 52 2.19 24.24 -2.23
N VAL A 53 1.78 23.06 -2.71
CA VAL A 53 2.21 22.48 -3.98
C VAL A 53 1.02 22.22 -4.87
N ASP A 54 1.15 22.55 -6.15
CA ASP A 54 0.23 22.08 -7.19
C ASP A 54 0.71 20.72 -7.69
N LEU A 55 -0.06 19.67 -7.43
CA LEU A 55 0.35 18.29 -7.71
C LEU A 55 0.50 18.02 -9.21
N GLY A 56 -0.37 18.57 -10.05
CA GLY A 56 -0.26 18.39 -11.49
C GLY A 56 0.93 19.13 -12.10
N ALA A 57 1.28 20.30 -11.55
CA ALA A 57 2.51 21.01 -11.92
C ALA A 57 3.75 20.26 -11.43
N GLU A 58 3.73 19.74 -10.20
CA GLU A 58 4.82 18.96 -9.62
C GLU A 58 5.07 17.66 -10.40
N LEU A 59 4.02 16.97 -10.86
CA LEU A 59 4.11 15.81 -11.74
C LEU A 59 4.40 16.16 -13.21
N GLY A 60 4.58 17.43 -13.53
CA GLY A 60 4.97 17.89 -14.86
C GLY A 60 6.40 17.52 -15.24
N GLN A 61 6.77 17.86 -16.48
CA GLN A 61 8.10 17.66 -17.02
C GLN A 61 9.17 18.24 -16.08
N GLY A 62 10.22 17.46 -15.85
CA GLY A 62 11.33 17.79 -14.97
C GLY A 62 12.63 17.16 -15.44
N ALA A 63 13.64 17.12 -14.57
CA ALA A 63 14.92 16.49 -14.87
C ALA A 63 14.98 15.02 -14.42
N THR A 64 13.93 14.55 -13.75
CA THR A 64 13.94 13.36 -12.90
C THR A 64 12.56 12.73 -12.81
N LYS A 65 12.54 11.43 -12.49
CA LYS A 65 11.30 10.69 -12.25
C LYS A 65 10.76 11.00 -10.87
N LYS A 66 9.45 10.90 -10.70
CA LYS A 66 8.78 11.26 -9.44
C LYS A 66 7.75 10.21 -9.08
N LEU A 67 7.61 9.94 -7.79
CA LEU A 67 6.55 9.09 -7.23
C LEU A 67 5.65 9.96 -6.36
N LEU A 68 4.35 10.00 -6.68
CA LEU A 68 3.32 10.55 -5.82
C LEU A 68 2.49 9.39 -5.25
N VAL A 69 2.46 9.29 -3.94
CA VAL A 69 1.56 8.42 -3.19
C VAL A 69 0.42 9.27 -2.63
N LEU A 70 -0.81 8.87 -2.94
CA LEU A 70 -2.04 9.40 -2.37
C LEU A 70 -2.48 8.44 -1.26
N GLY A 71 -1.95 8.67 -0.07
CA GLY A 71 -2.29 7.91 1.12
C GLY A 71 -3.71 8.22 1.61
N THR A 72 -4.22 7.33 2.45
CA THR A 72 -5.48 7.49 3.17
C THR A 72 -5.25 8.37 4.43
N TYR A 73 -6.12 8.31 5.44
CA TYR A 73 -5.85 8.99 6.71
C TYR A 73 -4.69 8.32 7.46
N ALA A 74 -3.99 9.06 8.32
CA ALA A 74 -2.71 8.62 8.86
C ALA A 74 -2.77 7.33 9.72
N ALA A 75 -3.89 7.08 10.41
CA ALA A 75 -4.09 5.87 11.20
C ALA A 75 -4.52 4.64 10.38
N ASP A 76 -4.72 4.78 9.06
CA ASP A 76 -5.24 3.71 8.22
C ASP A 76 -4.17 2.68 7.80
N PHE A 77 -4.61 1.44 7.55
CA PHE A 77 -3.72 0.38 7.06
C PHE A 77 -3.00 0.75 5.75
N ASN A 78 -3.69 1.38 4.79
CA ASN A 78 -3.09 1.68 3.50
C ASN A 78 -2.01 2.75 3.63
N ALA A 79 -2.29 3.85 4.34
CA ALA A 79 -1.31 4.91 4.60
C ALA A 79 -0.06 4.34 5.28
N ILE A 80 -0.24 3.54 6.34
CA ILE A 80 0.87 2.93 7.07
C ILE A 80 1.70 2.01 6.18
N GLU A 81 1.07 1.12 5.39
CA GLU A 81 1.79 0.24 4.46
C GLU A 81 2.52 1.04 3.38
N TYR A 82 1.93 2.10 2.84
CA TYR A 82 2.62 2.97 1.89
C TYR A 82 3.86 3.62 2.53
N GLY A 83 3.76 4.16 3.75
CA GLY A 83 4.91 4.73 4.46
C GLY A 83 6.03 3.71 4.70
N GLN A 84 5.67 2.49 5.08
CA GLN A 84 6.62 1.38 5.28
C GLN A 84 7.28 0.94 3.97
N LYS A 85 6.50 0.78 2.90
CA LYS A 85 7.02 0.41 1.58
C LYS A 85 7.92 1.50 1.00
N VAL A 86 7.48 2.77 1.02
CA VAL A 86 8.33 3.89 0.56
C VAL A 86 9.65 3.88 1.30
N SER A 87 9.66 3.70 2.62
CA SER A 87 10.89 3.67 3.41
C SER A 87 11.82 2.52 3.00
N HIS A 88 11.26 1.33 2.73
CA HIS A 88 12.02 0.16 2.31
C HIS A 88 12.60 0.32 0.90
N TYR A 89 11.75 0.69 -0.08
CA TYR A 89 12.11 0.76 -1.50
C TYR A 89 12.78 2.07 -1.91
N LEU A 90 12.95 3.04 -1.01
CA LEU A 90 13.55 4.34 -1.34
C LEU A 90 14.91 4.20 -2.05
N PRO A 91 15.86 3.35 -1.62
CA PRO A 91 17.15 3.21 -2.30
C PRO A 91 17.00 2.68 -3.74
N GLU A 92 16.05 1.78 -3.99
CA GLU A 92 15.80 1.22 -5.32
C GLU A 92 15.08 2.21 -6.24
N LEU A 93 14.14 2.98 -5.69
CA LEU A 93 13.51 4.10 -6.38
C LEU A 93 14.57 5.13 -6.82
N GLU A 94 15.50 5.49 -5.93
CA GLU A 94 16.61 6.40 -6.25
C GLU A 94 17.52 5.82 -7.34
N ALA A 95 17.87 4.53 -7.26
CA ALA A 95 18.66 3.84 -8.28
C ALA A 95 17.96 3.82 -9.66
N LYS A 96 16.63 3.87 -9.69
CA LYS A 96 15.80 3.97 -10.90
C LYS A 96 15.60 5.41 -11.41
N GLY A 97 16.18 6.40 -10.73
CA GLY A 97 16.11 7.82 -11.11
C GLY A 97 14.93 8.59 -10.52
N VAL A 98 14.25 8.03 -9.51
CA VAL A 98 13.23 8.76 -8.74
C VAL A 98 13.92 9.63 -7.70
N ASP A 99 13.87 10.95 -7.88
CA ASP A 99 14.52 11.91 -6.96
C ASP A 99 13.55 12.51 -5.94
N ARG A 100 12.25 12.47 -6.23
CA ARG A 100 11.18 13.05 -5.42
C ARG A 100 10.12 12.00 -5.17
N VAL A 101 9.90 11.72 -3.89
CA VAL A 101 8.77 10.93 -3.41
C VAL A 101 7.88 11.83 -2.58
N LEU A 102 6.66 12.06 -3.05
CA LEU A 102 5.64 12.84 -2.36
C LEU A 102 4.61 11.89 -1.76
N LEU A 103 4.32 12.05 -0.46
CA LEU A 103 3.30 11.29 0.24
C LEU A 103 2.23 12.25 0.77
N VAL A 104 1.06 12.22 0.13
CA VAL A 104 -0.13 12.97 0.58
C VAL A 104 -0.90 12.11 1.58
N LEU A 105 -1.25 12.66 2.73
CA LEU A 105 -2.12 12.03 3.71
C LEU A 105 -3.43 12.80 3.86
N ASN A 106 -4.53 12.06 4.03
CA ASN A 106 -5.83 12.63 4.37
C ASN A 106 -5.90 13.00 5.86
N ALA A 107 -5.00 13.89 6.29
CA ALA A 107 -4.77 14.19 7.69
C ALA A 107 -4.27 15.63 7.87
N GLU A 108 -4.52 16.20 9.05
CA GLU A 108 -3.98 17.50 9.45
C GLU A 108 -2.43 17.45 9.50
N PRO A 109 -1.73 18.60 9.38
CA PRO A 109 -0.26 18.62 9.34
C PRO A 109 0.39 17.96 10.57
N GLU A 110 -0.23 18.09 11.73
CA GLU A 110 0.23 17.54 13.01
C GLU A 110 0.15 16.00 13.02
N ALA A 111 -0.94 15.45 12.49
CA ALA A 111 -1.07 14.01 12.30
C ALA A 111 -0.09 13.48 11.24
N CYS A 112 0.22 14.27 10.20
CA CYS A 112 1.26 13.92 9.22
C CYS A 112 2.65 13.89 9.86
N LYS A 113 2.97 14.83 10.76
CA LYS A 113 4.24 14.84 11.51
C LYS A 113 4.33 13.61 12.43
N ALA A 114 3.27 13.32 13.17
CA ALA A 114 3.20 12.15 14.04
C ALA A 114 3.36 10.86 13.24
N PHE A 115 2.69 10.74 12.09
CA PHE A 115 2.84 9.62 11.15
C PHE A 115 4.31 9.42 10.73
N ALA A 116 4.98 10.50 10.33
CA ALA A 116 6.39 10.47 9.93
C ALA A 116 7.28 9.96 11.07
N GLU A 117 7.03 10.47 12.28
CA GLU A 117 7.79 10.10 13.48
C GLU A 117 7.59 8.63 13.84
N TYR A 118 6.35 8.15 13.89
CA TYR A 118 6.05 6.77 14.28
C TYR A 118 6.56 5.73 13.27
N LEU A 119 6.72 6.11 12.01
CA LEU A 119 7.25 5.25 10.95
C LEU A 119 8.72 5.51 10.61
N ASP A 120 9.45 6.31 11.39
CA ASP A 120 10.85 6.63 11.07
C ASP A 120 11.03 7.08 9.60
N LEU A 121 10.06 7.83 9.08
CA LEU A 121 9.97 8.10 7.65
C LEU A 121 11.21 8.88 7.19
N PRO A 122 11.89 8.47 6.11
CA PRO A 122 13.09 9.16 5.66
C PRO A 122 12.79 10.62 5.32
N ALA A 123 13.67 11.54 5.72
CA ALA A 123 13.51 12.98 5.48
C ALA A 123 13.43 13.36 3.99
N LYS A 124 13.83 12.46 3.09
CA LYS A 124 13.69 12.61 1.63
C LYS A 124 12.25 12.44 1.13
N VAL A 125 11.38 11.81 1.92
CA VAL A 125 9.96 11.68 1.60
C VAL A 125 9.26 12.98 1.95
N GLU A 126 8.74 13.67 0.94
CA GLU A 126 8.03 14.93 1.12
C GLU A 126 6.60 14.66 1.55
N LEU A 127 6.29 14.95 2.81
CA LEU A 127 4.95 14.80 3.37
C LEU A 127 4.06 16.01 3.07
N LEU A 128 2.86 15.70 2.58
CA LEU A 128 1.82 16.65 2.21
C LEU A 128 0.54 16.34 2.99
N SER A 129 -0.13 17.39 3.45
CA SER A 129 -1.39 17.34 4.19
C SER A 129 -2.55 17.76 3.28
N ASP A 130 -3.55 16.89 3.19
CA ASP A 130 -4.82 17.12 2.49
C ASP A 130 -5.98 16.59 3.35
N PRO A 131 -6.33 17.26 4.47
CA PRO A 131 -7.35 16.77 5.41
C PRO A 131 -8.71 16.51 4.74
N GLU A 132 -9.01 17.23 3.66
CA GLU A 132 -10.18 17.06 2.83
C GLU A 132 -10.16 15.77 2.00
N GLY A 133 -8.99 15.22 1.66
CA GLY A 133 -8.82 14.15 0.67
C GLY A 133 -9.15 14.58 -0.76
N THR A 134 -8.95 15.85 -1.09
CA THR A 134 -9.25 16.42 -2.41
C THR A 134 -8.40 15.80 -3.52
N ALA A 135 -7.10 15.60 -3.27
CA ALA A 135 -6.17 15.05 -4.25
C ALA A 135 -6.53 13.61 -4.62
N GLY A 136 -6.83 12.76 -3.65
CA GLY A 136 -7.29 11.40 -3.89
C GLY A 136 -8.55 11.37 -4.76
N ARG A 137 -9.57 12.19 -4.44
CA ARG A 137 -10.80 12.27 -5.23
C ARG A 137 -10.56 12.76 -6.65
N ALA A 138 -9.70 13.76 -6.82
CA ALA A 138 -9.33 14.27 -8.13
C ALA A 138 -8.63 13.19 -8.97
N PHE A 139 -7.74 12.40 -8.37
CA PHE A 139 -7.10 11.24 -9.01
C PHE A 139 -8.08 10.09 -9.34
N GLY A 140 -9.26 10.09 -8.73
CA GLY A 140 -10.32 9.11 -8.96
C GLY A 140 -10.23 7.87 -8.08
N VAL A 141 -9.66 7.97 -6.87
CA VAL A 141 -9.70 6.88 -5.88
C VAL A 141 -11.14 6.61 -5.43
N SER A 142 -11.41 5.38 -4.97
CA SER A 142 -12.71 5.05 -4.40
C SER A 142 -12.98 5.86 -3.13
N ARG A 143 -14.22 6.33 -2.98
CA ARG A 143 -14.71 7.02 -1.77
C ARG A 143 -15.29 6.05 -0.72
N GLY A 144 -15.25 4.74 -1.01
CA GLY A 144 -15.72 3.67 -0.13
C GLY A 144 -17.22 3.40 -0.23
N TRP A 145 -17.77 2.77 0.81
CA TRP A 145 -19.18 2.36 0.86
C TRP A 145 -20.10 3.49 1.33
N LEU A 146 -21.15 3.78 0.56
CA LEU A 146 -22.14 4.84 0.84
C LEU A 146 -21.50 6.23 1.06
N PRO A 147 -20.63 6.70 0.13
CA PRO A 147 -19.81 7.89 0.36
C PRO A 147 -20.64 9.17 0.56
N ASP A 148 -21.79 9.28 -0.09
CA ASP A 148 -22.67 10.46 -0.06
C ASP A 148 -23.86 10.31 0.90
N ASN A 149 -23.93 9.21 1.67
CA ASN A 149 -25.01 9.00 2.62
C ASN A 149 -24.64 9.61 3.99
N GLU A 150 -25.11 10.81 4.28
CA GLU A 150 -24.84 11.52 5.53
C GLU A 150 -25.54 10.91 6.75
N ASP A 151 -26.60 10.12 6.55
CA ASP A 151 -27.34 9.46 7.64
C ASP A 151 -26.58 8.27 8.25
N VAL A 152 -25.52 7.80 7.58
CA VAL A 152 -24.69 6.68 8.03
C VAL A 152 -23.39 7.21 8.61
N SER A 153 -23.11 6.85 9.87
CA SER A 153 -21.85 7.20 10.54
C SER A 153 -20.63 6.74 9.71
N PRO A 154 -19.60 7.59 9.53
CA PRO A 154 -18.37 7.22 8.83
C PRO A 154 -17.70 5.94 9.38
N TYR A 155 -17.78 5.73 10.70
CA TYR A 155 -17.27 4.50 11.33
C TYR A 155 -18.03 3.25 10.89
N LEU A 156 -19.35 3.34 10.73
CA LEU A 156 -20.16 2.22 10.23
C LEU A 156 -19.85 1.93 8.75
N LYS A 157 -19.60 2.97 7.96
CA LYS A 157 -19.17 2.81 6.56
C LYS A 157 -17.80 2.12 6.49
N LEU A 158 -16.84 2.57 7.30
CA LEU A 158 -15.51 1.95 7.42
C LEU A 158 -15.62 0.49 7.86
N PHE A 159 -16.46 0.20 8.86
CA PHE A 159 -16.74 -1.18 9.27
C PHE A 159 -17.28 -2.03 8.11
N GLY A 160 -18.20 -1.49 7.30
CA GLY A 160 -18.66 -2.17 6.08
C GLY A 160 -17.55 -2.43 5.06
N MET A 161 -16.59 -1.51 4.90
CA MET A 161 -15.42 -1.70 4.04
C MET A 161 -14.50 -2.80 4.53
N LEU A 162 -14.36 -3.02 5.84
CA LEU A 162 -13.62 -4.18 6.38
C LEU A 162 -14.23 -5.51 5.93
N TRP A 163 -15.53 -5.53 5.63
CA TRP A 163 -16.25 -6.65 5.02
C TRP A 163 -16.28 -6.62 3.48
N GLY A 164 -15.55 -5.69 2.85
CA GLY A 164 -15.44 -5.56 1.40
C GLY A 164 -16.50 -4.70 0.72
N LEU A 165 -17.45 -4.11 1.46
CA LEU A 165 -18.45 -3.22 0.88
C LEU A 165 -17.77 -1.94 0.36
N GLY A 166 -17.99 -1.57 -0.91
CA GLY A 166 -17.32 -0.42 -1.53
C GLY A 166 -15.79 -0.51 -1.64
N ALA A 167 -15.21 -1.66 -1.26
CA ALA A 167 -13.77 -1.91 -1.13
C ALA A 167 -13.49 -3.41 -1.37
N GLY A 168 -13.90 -3.92 -2.53
CA GLY A 168 -13.96 -5.36 -2.83
C GLY A 168 -12.62 -6.10 -2.73
N GLY A 169 -11.49 -5.40 -2.85
CA GLY A 169 -10.15 -5.95 -2.65
C GLY A 169 -9.77 -6.23 -1.19
N THR A 170 -10.58 -5.78 -0.22
CA THR A 170 -10.23 -5.87 1.22
C THR A 170 -10.11 -7.31 1.70
N LEU A 171 -11.18 -8.11 1.59
CA LEU A 171 -11.16 -9.50 2.07
C LEU A 171 -10.09 -10.36 1.35
N PRO A 172 -9.94 -10.30 0.01
CA PRO A 172 -8.83 -10.98 -0.67
C PRO A 172 -7.46 -10.57 -0.12
N SER A 173 -7.23 -9.28 0.11
CA SER A 173 -5.94 -8.76 0.59
C SER A 173 -5.64 -9.20 2.02
N VAL A 174 -6.64 -9.25 2.89
CA VAL A 174 -6.52 -9.75 4.26
C VAL A 174 -6.20 -11.25 4.24
N ILE A 175 -6.99 -12.06 3.52
CA ILE A 175 -6.78 -13.52 3.40
C ILE A 175 -5.39 -13.82 2.85
N ALA A 176 -4.95 -13.08 1.83
CA ALA A 176 -3.63 -13.24 1.24
C ALA A 176 -2.49 -13.04 2.26
N GLY A 177 -2.69 -12.19 3.27
CA GLY A 177 -1.72 -12.00 4.35
C GLY A 177 -1.61 -13.19 5.31
N TYR A 178 -2.70 -13.92 5.54
CA TYR A 178 -2.68 -15.16 6.34
C TYR A 178 -2.13 -16.35 5.56
N VAL A 179 -2.48 -16.46 4.27
CA VAL A 179 -2.12 -17.62 3.43
C VAL A 179 -0.68 -17.57 2.95
N GLY A 180 -0.09 -16.38 2.75
CA GLY A 180 1.24 -16.23 2.14
C GLY A 180 1.20 -16.23 0.61
N ASN A 181 2.37 -16.25 -0.03
CA ASN A 181 2.53 -16.40 -1.47
C ASN A 181 3.95 -16.96 -1.78
N PRO A 182 4.08 -18.13 -2.42
CA PRO A 182 5.38 -18.69 -2.78
C PRO A 182 6.26 -17.75 -3.62
N TRP A 183 5.64 -16.89 -4.44
CA TRP A 183 6.30 -15.95 -5.34
C TRP A 183 6.07 -14.49 -4.93
N GLY A 184 5.60 -14.25 -3.70
CA GLY A 184 5.50 -12.89 -3.18
C GLY A 184 6.85 -12.39 -2.70
N GLU A 185 6.99 -11.08 -2.48
CA GLU A 185 8.16 -10.53 -1.81
C GLU A 185 7.85 -10.28 -0.33
N SER A 186 8.84 -10.51 0.55
CA SER A 186 8.74 -10.34 2.00
C SER A 186 9.74 -9.36 2.59
N ALA A 187 10.74 -8.91 1.83
CA ALA A 187 11.82 -8.06 2.35
C ALA A 187 11.30 -6.78 3.01
N TRP A 188 10.29 -6.14 2.42
CA TRP A 188 9.65 -4.96 3.00
C TRP A 188 8.84 -5.28 4.28
N ILE A 189 8.24 -6.47 4.36
CA ILE A 189 7.45 -6.92 5.52
C ILE A 189 8.38 -7.11 6.71
N GLU A 190 9.51 -7.77 6.48
CA GLU A 190 10.55 -8.00 7.48
C GLU A 190 11.16 -6.67 7.95
N SER A 191 11.46 -5.76 7.02
CA SER A 191 11.94 -4.41 7.33
C SER A 191 10.95 -3.62 8.18
N ALA A 192 9.65 -3.72 7.87
CA ALA A 192 8.58 -3.03 8.58
C ALA A 192 8.32 -3.61 9.97
N LEU A 193 8.35 -4.94 10.12
CA LEU A 193 8.28 -5.62 11.41
C LEU A 193 9.45 -5.20 12.32
N ALA A 194 10.67 -5.17 11.77
CA ALA A 194 11.85 -4.74 12.49
C ALA A 194 11.76 -3.27 12.92
N GLN A 195 11.26 -2.38 12.04
CA GLN A 195 10.97 -0.98 12.39
C GLN A 195 10.01 -0.91 13.58
N GLY A 196 8.90 -1.66 13.55
CA GLY A 196 7.95 -1.67 14.67
C GLY A 196 8.54 -2.21 15.96
N GLN A 197 9.32 -3.29 15.89
CA GLN A 197 9.99 -3.86 17.06
C GLN A 197 11.01 -2.90 17.68
N ARG A 198 11.80 -2.18 16.87
CA ARG A 198 12.70 -1.11 17.37
C ARG A 198 11.96 0.02 18.07
N ARG A 199 10.70 0.27 17.69
CA ARG A 199 9.78 1.22 18.34
C ARG A 199 8.98 0.60 19.49
N GLY A 200 9.24 -0.65 19.86
CA GLY A 200 8.53 -1.35 20.94
C GLY A 200 7.08 -1.72 20.61
N ARG A 201 6.71 -1.83 19.33
CA ARG A 201 5.37 -2.25 18.90
C ARG A 201 5.19 -3.76 19.00
N TRP A 202 4.09 -4.18 19.61
CA TRP A 202 3.67 -5.59 19.69
C TRP A 202 2.87 -6.00 18.45
N PRO A 203 3.01 -7.23 17.90
CA PRO A 203 3.92 -8.29 18.35
C PRO A 203 5.39 -8.00 18.00
N ASP A 204 6.28 -8.30 18.94
CA ASP A 204 7.73 -7.98 18.91
C ASP A 204 8.60 -9.24 18.95
N ASN A 205 8.00 -10.42 18.81
CA ASN A 205 8.66 -11.73 18.89
C ASN A 205 8.71 -12.47 17.54
N ALA A 206 8.34 -11.79 16.45
CA ALA A 206 8.39 -12.35 15.10
C ALA A 206 9.83 -12.43 14.57
N LEU A 207 10.67 -11.48 14.97
CA LEU A 207 12.06 -11.35 14.55
C LEU A 207 12.98 -11.31 15.76
N ASP A 208 14.17 -11.90 15.60
CA ASP A 208 15.29 -11.63 16.50
C ASP A 208 16.15 -10.56 15.84
N LEU A 209 16.29 -9.41 16.49
CA LEU A 209 17.17 -8.33 16.05
C LEU A 209 18.53 -8.45 16.73
N ASP A 210 19.61 -8.18 15.99
CA ASP A 210 20.95 -8.09 16.56
C ASP A 210 21.21 -6.76 17.28
N GLY A 211 22.44 -6.56 17.78
CA GLY A 211 22.82 -5.37 18.52
C GLY A 211 22.75 -4.06 17.72
N ASP A 212 22.77 -4.14 16.39
CA ASP A 212 22.65 -3.00 15.48
C ASP A 212 21.19 -2.81 14.99
N GLY A 213 20.28 -3.67 15.44
CA GLY A 213 18.87 -3.63 15.08
C GLY A 213 18.57 -4.23 13.70
N ALA A 214 19.52 -4.96 13.10
CA ALA A 214 19.32 -5.73 11.88
C ALA A 214 18.66 -7.08 12.20
N VAL A 215 17.96 -7.65 11.22
CA VAL A 215 17.25 -8.92 11.40
C VAL A 215 18.24 -10.07 11.38
N ALA A 216 18.45 -10.70 12.53
CA ALA A 216 19.31 -11.88 12.67
C ALA A 216 18.57 -13.17 12.34
N ARG A 217 17.26 -13.20 12.62
CA ARG A 217 16.39 -14.36 12.39
C ARG A 217 14.95 -13.92 12.25
N ASN A 218 14.24 -14.55 11.32
CA ASN A 218 12.81 -14.41 11.14
C ASN A 218 12.11 -15.74 11.48
N ALA A 219 11.22 -15.74 12.48
CA ALA A 219 10.55 -16.95 12.94
C ALA A 219 9.69 -17.62 11.85
N PHE A 220 9.22 -16.86 10.86
CA PHE A 220 8.42 -17.40 9.76
C PHE A 220 9.23 -18.30 8.81
N ASP A 221 10.56 -18.17 8.78
CA ASP A 221 11.44 -19.06 8.01
C ASP A 221 11.42 -20.51 8.51
N GLU A 222 11.03 -20.72 9.76
CA GLU A 222 11.01 -22.02 10.39
C GLU A 222 9.69 -22.77 10.17
N LEU A 223 8.72 -22.15 9.48
CA LEU A 223 7.45 -22.80 9.17
C LEU A 223 7.69 -24.04 8.29
N PRO A 224 7.18 -25.22 8.70
CA PRO A 224 7.33 -26.43 7.90
C PRO A 224 6.75 -26.24 6.50
N VAL A 225 7.49 -26.65 5.46
CA VAL A 225 7.07 -26.64 4.04
C VAL A 225 6.99 -25.24 3.41
N VAL A 226 6.66 -24.20 4.16
CA VAL A 226 6.31 -22.87 3.64
C VAL A 226 7.25 -21.75 4.10
N GLY A 227 8.22 -22.04 4.97
CA GLY A 227 9.20 -21.03 5.42
C GLY A 227 10.08 -20.46 4.32
N GLY A 228 10.31 -21.21 3.24
CA GLY A 228 11.05 -20.74 2.06
C GLY A 228 10.18 -20.04 1.00
N TRP A 229 8.93 -19.70 1.30
CA TRP A 229 8.08 -18.93 0.39
C TRP A 229 8.54 -17.48 0.35
N GLY A 230 8.46 -16.86 -0.84
CA GLY A 230 8.85 -15.46 -0.97
C GLY A 230 8.03 -14.52 -0.06
N ARG A 231 6.74 -14.80 0.16
CA ARG A 231 5.95 -14.26 1.28
C ARG A 231 5.42 -15.39 2.15
N ARG A 232 5.88 -15.43 3.40
CA ARG A 232 5.58 -16.52 4.33
C ARG A 232 4.14 -16.40 4.87
N PRO A 233 3.45 -17.53 5.14
CA PRO A 233 2.12 -17.48 5.75
C PRO A 233 2.16 -16.78 7.11
N LEU A 234 1.06 -16.08 7.44
CA LEU A 234 0.88 -15.27 8.65
C LEU A 234 1.79 -14.04 8.79
N GLU A 235 2.90 -13.97 8.08
CA GLU A 235 3.90 -12.90 8.25
C GLU A 235 3.31 -11.50 7.98
N LEU A 236 2.65 -11.31 6.84
CA LEU A 236 2.00 -10.04 6.50
C LEU A 236 0.84 -9.73 7.46
N ALA A 237 0.10 -10.76 7.89
CA ALA A 237 -0.97 -10.58 8.87
C ALA A 237 -0.43 -10.13 10.23
N THR A 238 0.73 -10.64 10.64
CA THR A 238 1.44 -10.23 11.86
C THR A 238 1.92 -8.79 11.78
N LEU A 239 2.48 -8.35 10.64
CA LEU A 239 2.79 -6.94 10.43
C LEU A 239 1.55 -6.05 10.56
N ARG A 240 0.45 -6.43 9.91
CA ARG A 240 -0.81 -5.67 9.98
C ARG A 240 -1.37 -5.62 11.39
N LEU A 241 -1.27 -6.71 12.15
CA LEU A 241 -1.62 -6.73 13.57
C LEU A 241 -0.74 -5.78 14.38
N GLN A 242 0.57 -5.76 14.11
CA GLN A 242 1.52 -4.85 14.77
C GLN A 242 1.18 -3.39 14.51
N ASN A 243 0.90 -3.06 13.24
CA ASN A 243 0.48 -1.73 12.83
C ASN A 243 -0.87 -1.34 13.45
N MET A 244 -1.84 -2.25 13.45
CA MET A 244 -3.17 -1.98 14.01
C MET A 244 -3.10 -1.64 15.49
N LEU A 245 -2.40 -2.46 16.29
CA LEU A 245 -2.35 -2.25 17.74
C LEU A 245 -1.42 -1.11 18.13
N GLY A 246 -0.25 -1.03 17.50
CA GLY A 246 0.78 -0.05 17.86
C GLY A 246 0.58 1.33 17.23
N LEU A 247 -0.24 1.48 16.18
CA LEU A 247 -0.46 2.76 15.50
C LEU A 247 -1.95 3.07 15.36
N SER A 248 -2.70 2.26 14.60
CA SER A 248 -4.09 2.60 14.27
C SER A 248 -4.96 2.73 15.52
N LEU A 249 -4.74 1.90 16.53
CA LEU A 249 -5.47 1.94 17.80
C LEU A 249 -4.66 2.62 18.91
N GLY A 250 -3.36 2.31 19.01
CA GLY A 250 -2.49 2.85 20.06
C GLY A 250 -2.27 4.36 19.97
N GLU A 251 -2.18 4.89 18.75
CA GLU A 251 -1.89 6.30 18.46
C GLU A 251 -3.07 7.00 17.76
N TRP A 252 -4.29 6.46 17.94
CA TRP A 252 -5.50 6.93 17.27
C TRP A 252 -5.71 8.44 17.43
N GLU A 253 -5.55 8.99 18.64
CA GLU A 253 -5.78 10.43 18.87
C GLU A 253 -4.77 11.32 18.14
N ALA A 254 -3.55 10.86 17.92
CA ALA A 254 -2.53 11.60 17.19
C ALA A 254 -2.71 11.49 15.67
N LEU A 255 -3.31 10.41 15.18
CA LEU A 255 -3.32 10.04 13.76
C LEU A 255 -4.71 10.11 13.10
N ARG A 256 -5.80 10.19 13.89
CA ARG A 256 -7.17 10.24 13.35
C ARG A 256 -7.44 11.56 12.63
N PRO A 257 -8.30 11.56 11.60
CA PRO A 257 -8.86 12.80 11.08
C PRO A 257 -9.55 13.58 12.20
N SER A 258 -9.55 14.91 12.08
CA SER A 258 -10.37 15.76 12.95
C SER A 258 -11.85 15.41 12.78
N ASP A 259 -12.69 15.73 13.77
CA ASP A 259 -14.12 15.35 13.72
C ASP A 259 -14.85 15.96 12.51
N ALA A 260 -14.39 17.12 12.02
CA ALA A 260 -14.89 17.76 10.80
C ALA A 260 -14.49 17.01 9.50
N ARG A 261 -13.56 16.06 9.58
CA ARG A 261 -12.95 15.35 8.44
C ARG A 261 -13.20 13.85 8.45
N LEU A 262 -14.06 13.34 9.33
CA LEU A 262 -14.34 11.89 9.43
C LEU A 262 -14.89 11.28 8.13
N SER A 263 -15.40 12.08 7.20
CA SER A 263 -15.81 11.60 5.87
C SER A 263 -14.67 11.02 5.03
N THR A 264 -13.40 11.28 5.37
CA THR A 264 -12.24 10.70 4.68
C THR A 264 -11.87 9.31 5.15
N LEU A 265 -12.47 8.80 6.25
CA LEU A 265 -12.18 7.46 6.79
C LEU A 265 -12.40 6.33 5.77
N THR A 266 -13.28 6.53 4.79
CA THR A 266 -13.64 5.53 3.78
C THR A 266 -12.98 5.77 2.43
N GLN A 267 -12.27 6.88 2.27
CA GLN A 267 -11.57 7.17 1.04
C GLN A 267 -10.33 6.28 0.95
N LEU A 268 -10.22 5.53 -0.15
CA LEU A 268 -9.06 4.70 -0.45
C LEU A 268 -7.94 5.54 -1.08
N GLY A 269 -6.76 4.95 -1.20
CA GLY A 269 -5.57 5.61 -1.72
C GLY A 269 -5.20 5.17 -3.14
N GLY A 270 -3.96 5.46 -3.50
CA GLY A 270 -3.35 5.06 -4.76
C GLY A 270 -1.96 5.67 -4.93
N CYS A 271 -1.35 5.48 -6.09
CA CYS A 271 -0.10 6.13 -6.43
C CYS A 271 0.05 6.33 -7.93
N VAL A 272 0.95 7.23 -8.30
CA VAL A 272 1.38 7.45 -9.68
C VAL A 272 2.89 7.70 -9.70
N ALA A 273 3.58 7.03 -10.62
CA ALA A 273 4.96 7.31 -10.96
C ALA A 273 5.02 7.94 -12.35
N VAL A 274 5.81 9.01 -12.48
CA VAL A 274 6.02 9.72 -13.76
C VAL A 274 7.49 9.72 -14.14
N ASP A 275 7.75 9.71 -15.45
CA ASP A 275 9.09 9.84 -16.02
C ASP A 275 9.59 11.30 -16.01
N GLU A 276 10.77 11.56 -16.58
CA GLU A 276 11.34 12.91 -16.66
C GLU A 276 10.50 13.86 -17.54
N ASN A 277 9.72 13.33 -18.49
CA ASN A 277 8.81 14.10 -19.33
C ASN A 277 7.48 14.43 -18.62
N GLY A 278 7.26 13.87 -17.44
CA GLY A 278 5.99 13.95 -16.72
C GLY A 278 4.91 13.07 -17.35
N GLU A 279 5.31 12.06 -18.12
CA GLU A 279 4.42 11.00 -18.62
C GLU A 279 4.25 9.92 -17.56
N THR A 280 3.04 9.35 -17.45
CA THR A 280 2.74 8.32 -16.46
C THR A 280 3.42 7.01 -16.84
N ALA A 281 4.39 6.58 -16.03
CA ALA A 281 5.05 5.28 -16.15
C ALA A 281 4.24 4.19 -15.44
N TYR A 282 3.65 4.51 -14.28
CA TYR A 282 2.83 3.59 -13.49
C TYR A 282 1.70 4.34 -12.79
N GLU A 283 0.52 3.72 -12.69
CA GLU A 283 -0.56 4.20 -11.83
C GLU A 283 -1.30 3.05 -11.15
N TRP A 284 -1.75 3.30 -9.92
CA TRP A 284 -2.54 2.36 -9.15
C TRP A 284 -3.60 3.08 -8.32
N ARG A 285 -4.79 2.50 -8.26
CA ARG A 285 -5.87 2.90 -7.34
C ARG A 285 -6.15 1.73 -6.43
N ASP A 286 -6.12 1.97 -5.13
CA ASP A 286 -6.29 0.91 -4.14
C ASP A 286 -7.64 0.22 -4.34
N THR A 287 -7.61 -1.11 -4.33
CA THR A 287 -8.80 -1.93 -4.58
C THR A 287 -9.59 -2.21 -3.30
N GLY A 288 -9.00 -1.93 -2.15
CA GLY A 288 -9.58 -2.10 -0.82
C GLY A 288 -8.61 -1.70 0.29
N ILE A 289 -9.06 -1.85 1.53
CA ILE A 289 -8.18 -1.76 2.70
C ILE A 289 -7.16 -2.91 2.59
N CYS A 290 -5.90 -2.65 2.90
CA CYS A 290 -4.77 -3.55 2.70
C CYS A 290 -4.45 -3.88 1.22
N GLY A 291 -5.08 -3.19 0.26
CA GLY A 291 -4.99 -3.43 -1.19
C GLY A 291 -4.12 -2.42 -1.94
N VAL A 292 -2.99 -2.02 -1.34
CA VAL A 292 -2.05 -1.02 -1.86
C VAL A 292 -1.20 -1.54 -3.03
N ALA A 293 -0.59 -0.62 -3.78
CA ALA A 293 0.31 -0.96 -4.88
C ALA A 293 1.47 -1.87 -4.44
N LYS A 294 1.94 -2.70 -5.37
CA LYS A 294 3.21 -3.42 -5.25
C LYS A 294 4.32 -2.51 -5.76
N PHE A 295 5.34 -2.27 -4.95
CA PHE A 295 6.40 -1.33 -5.30
C PHE A 295 7.36 -1.92 -6.33
N GLU A 296 7.43 -3.25 -6.39
CA GLU A 296 8.14 -4.00 -7.41
C GLU A 296 7.58 -3.71 -8.81
N ASP A 297 6.25 -3.69 -8.95
CA ASP A 297 5.60 -3.34 -10.22
C ASP A 297 5.89 -1.87 -10.60
N ILE A 298 6.03 -0.97 -9.61
CA ILE A 298 6.45 0.42 -9.83
C ILE A 298 7.90 0.46 -10.33
N LEU A 299 8.80 -0.28 -9.68
CA LEU A 299 10.22 -0.35 -10.04
C LEU A 299 10.46 -1.00 -11.41
N GLU A 300 9.62 -1.95 -11.82
CA GLU A 300 9.68 -2.55 -13.15
C GLU A 300 9.25 -1.56 -14.24
N ALA A 301 8.26 -0.71 -13.94
CA ALA A 301 7.74 0.31 -14.86
C ALA A 301 8.65 1.54 -15.02
N LEU A 302 9.54 1.80 -14.05
CA LEU A 302 10.52 2.89 -14.07
C LEU A 302 11.82 2.51 -14.79
#